data_AF-A0AAP5AFW4-F1
#
_entry.id   AF-A0AAP5AFW4-F1
#
_cell.length_a   1.000
_cell.length_b   1.000
_cell.length_c   1.000
_cell.angle_alpha   90.00
_cell.angle_beta   90.00
_cell.angle_gamma   90.00
#
_symmetry.space_group_name_H-M   'P 1'
#
loop_
_entity.id
_entity.type
_entity.pdbx_description
1 polymer ?
#
loop_
_entity_poly.entity_id
_entity_poly.type
_entity_poly.pdbx_seq_one_letter_code
_entity_poly.pdbx_strand_id
1 'polypeptide(L)'
;MPGKGRHPSRRLRAAGVLLTAVMGLVPAAEARMDPGACVQRLIERLGWQLQDADIATPRVHGGPVCERADLPQAQAAGDLRVQLPRAWTAPQRERFLQTLLDDPATVCAYAFELGKATRRAATRLQDNPGYRFSALQLGWIGFGPGGARAQGWQGFRSFGRGYQPHGSNSAAVQAFYDGRVRSECGVGRQVAQLATQRELYGDAAFDAAFTPSELSIGTFLTLHDTDSILLGHHAGEFFADGKAVRTSQRGRQAFVGAPGFIEHVFDPVYLDDINNQAENFVIVDVGAGAAEALREHGGFAHYDRTNRRIWELASRMPGPGLRRFERLLFERDPALRAALPAGQQPLLAELDGLLDDPFYREFVIYVHPRGIRPVGYHIARLLDRNPRTPFAFELGLHNLHTTLYHRWIQTQLQQCAAASTHSQTEQR
;
A
#
# COMPACT_ATOMS: atom_id res chain seq x y z
N MET A 1 -12.73 89.06 -5.30
CA MET A 1 -12.16 89.85 -6.43
C MET A 1 -12.38 91.33 -6.11
N PRO A 2 -11.48 92.28 -6.47
CA PRO A 2 -10.27 92.22 -7.30
C PRO A 2 -8.99 92.54 -6.46
N GLY A 3 -7.75 92.44 -6.91
CA GLY A 3 -7.17 92.08 -8.19
C GLY A 3 -5.63 92.16 -8.15
N LYS A 4 -5.02 91.43 -9.10
CA LYS A 4 -3.76 91.70 -9.83
C LYS A 4 -2.45 92.01 -9.06
N GLY A 5 -1.48 91.11 -9.28
CA GLY A 5 -0.04 91.42 -9.26
C GLY A 5 0.75 90.39 -10.05
N ARG A 6 1.16 90.73 -11.28
CA ARG A 6 2.18 90.01 -12.07
C ARG A 6 3.55 90.60 -11.73
N HIS A 7 4.60 89.84 -12.05
CA HIS A 7 5.99 90.22 -12.36
C HIS A 7 7.10 89.99 -11.31
N PRO A 8 8.36 89.79 -11.77
CA PRO A 8 9.14 88.57 -11.48
C PRO A 8 10.51 88.87 -10.84
N SER A 9 11.28 87.84 -10.50
CA SER A 9 12.76 87.86 -10.58
C SER A 9 13.30 86.46 -10.25
N ARG A 10 13.85 85.77 -11.25
CA ARG A 10 15.31 85.66 -11.49
C ARG A 10 16.06 85.20 -10.23
N ARG A 11 16.71 84.04 -10.30
CA ARG A 11 18.16 83.97 -10.60
C ARG A 11 18.69 82.51 -10.60
N LEU A 12 19.36 82.21 -11.72
CA LEU A 12 20.59 81.41 -11.85
C LEU A 12 20.53 79.89 -11.60
N ARG A 13 20.67 79.09 -12.68
CA ARG A 13 21.93 78.57 -13.27
C ARG A 13 22.42 77.28 -12.58
N ALA A 14 22.30 76.16 -13.30
CA ALA A 14 23.31 75.10 -13.47
C ALA A 14 22.70 74.09 -14.46
N ALA A 15 23.21 73.93 -15.69
CA ALA A 15 24.31 72.99 -16.01
C ALA A 15 24.08 71.65 -15.28
N GLY A 16 23.53 70.59 -15.88
CA GLY A 16 23.82 70.03 -17.19
C GLY A 16 24.77 68.85 -17.00
N VAL A 17 24.25 67.64 -16.79
CA VAL A 17 24.90 66.35 -17.09
C VAL A 17 23.80 65.30 -17.29
N LEU A 18 23.60 64.84 -18.52
CA LEU A 18 22.87 63.60 -18.82
C LEU A 18 23.83 62.44 -18.51
N LEU A 19 23.56 61.65 -17.47
CA LEU A 19 24.26 60.39 -17.22
C LEU A 19 23.44 59.26 -17.85
N THR A 20 23.93 58.74 -18.97
CA THR A 20 23.50 57.47 -19.57
C THR A 20 23.94 56.32 -18.66
N ALA A 21 22.99 55.74 -17.91
CA ALA A 21 23.20 54.50 -17.18
C ALA A 21 23.08 53.31 -18.14
N VAL A 22 24.22 52.77 -18.57
CA VAL A 22 24.30 51.44 -19.18
C VAL A 22 24.19 50.42 -18.04
N MET A 23 22.97 49.96 -17.76
CA MET A 23 22.76 48.76 -16.95
C MET A 23 23.11 47.56 -17.81
N GLY A 24 24.27 46.96 -17.53
CA GLY A 24 24.62 45.64 -18.02
C GLY A 24 23.62 44.62 -17.48
N LEU A 25 22.84 44.02 -18.38
CA LEU A 25 22.11 42.79 -18.12
C LEU A 25 23.14 41.68 -17.85
N VAL A 26 23.40 41.41 -16.58
CA VAL A 26 23.97 40.12 -16.17
C VAL A 26 22.84 39.10 -16.36
N PRO A 27 22.96 38.10 -17.24
CA PRO A 27 21.99 37.02 -17.28
C PRO A 27 22.08 36.29 -15.94
N ALA A 28 21.05 36.44 -15.10
CA ALA A 28 20.88 35.56 -13.94
C ALA A 28 20.75 34.14 -14.50
N ALA A 29 21.77 33.32 -14.29
CA ALA A 29 21.71 31.91 -14.61
C ALA A 29 20.54 31.32 -13.80
N GLU A 30 19.47 30.95 -14.50
CA GLU A 30 18.36 30.19 -13.93
C GLU A 30 18.95 28.90 -13.35
N ALA A 31 19.02 28.80 -12.02
CA ALA A 31 19.51 27.61 -11.33
C ALA A 31 18.46 26.49 -11.40
N ARG A 32 18.18 25.98 -12.60
CA ARG A 32 17.38 24.77 -12.79
C ARG A 32 18.03 23.67 -11.95
N MET A 33 17.30 23.11 -10.99
CA MET A 33 17.84 22.00 -10.22
C MET A 33 18.15 20.84 -11.16
N ASP A 34 19.37 20.34 -11.04
CA ASP A 34 19.89 19.20 -11.78
C ASP A 34 19.01 17.97 -11.48
N PRO A 35 18.48 17.23 -12.49
CA PRO A 35 17.80 15.95 -12.29
C PRO A 35 18.52 15.01 -11.30
N GLY A 36 19.86 15.05 -11.25
CA GLY A 36 20.66 14.28 -10.31
C GLY A 36 20.40 14.63 -8.85
N ALA A 37 20.05 15.87 -8.54
CA ALA A 37 19.69 16.29 -7.20
C ALA A 37 18.30 15.76 -6.77
N CYS A 38 17.39 15.48 -7.72
CA CYS A 38 16.13 14.83 -7.40
C CYS A 38 16.28 13.35 -7.09
N VAL A 39 17.14 12.63 -7.82
CA VAL A 39 17.47 11.24 -7.51
C VAL A 39 18.12 11.14 -6.13
N GLN A 40 19.10 12.00 -5.84
CA GLN A 40 19.76 12.03 -4.53
C GLN A 40 18.76 12.26 -3.38
N ARG A 41 17.88 13.26 -3.49
CA ARG A 41 16.86 13.52 -2.46
C ARG A 41 15.93 12.33 -2.24
N LEU A 42 15.54 11.64 -3.31
CA LEU A 42 14.65 10.49 -3.22
C LEU A 42 15.31 9.31 -2.49
N ILE A 43 16.54 8.94 -2.84
CA ILE A 43 17.24 7.84 -2.17
C ILE A 43 17.58 8.16 -0.72
N GLU A 44 17.94 9.41 -0.40
CA GLU A 44 18.17 9.86 0.99
C GLU A 44 16.86 9.78 1.80
N ARG A 45 15.72 10.15 1.20
CA ARG A 45 14.40 9.98 1.84
C ARG A 45 14.04 8.52 2.05
N LEU A 46 14.47 7.63 1.15
CA LEU A 46 14.37 6.17 1.33
C LEU A 46 15.42 5.62 2.31
N GLY A 47 16.18 6.50 2.99
CA GLY A 47 17.05 6.14 4.09
C GLY A 47 18.51 5.89 3.70
N TRP A 48 18.88 6.02 2.42
CA TRP A 48 20.29 5.91 2.01
C TRP A 48 21.15 7.00 2.64
N GLN A 49 22.26 6.59 3.25
CA GLN A 49 23.29 7.48 3.74
C GLN A 49 24.42 7.53 2.72
N LEU A 50 24.59 8.68 2.07
CA LEU A 50 25.64 8.92 1.09
C LEU A 50 26.87 9.50 1.78
N GLN A 51 28.04 8.89 1.57
CA GLN A 51 29.31 9.34 2.15
C GLN A 51 30.35 9.51 1.06
N ASP A 52 31.02 10.66 1.00
CA ASP A 52 32.14 10.85 0.08
C ASP A 52 33.43 10.29 0.70
N ALA A 53 34.14 9.46 -0.05
CA ALA A 53 35.37 8.81 0.39
C ALA A 53 36.46 8.86 -0.69
N ASP A 54 37.72 8.82 -0.27
CA ASP A 54 38.89 8.75 -1.15
C ASP A 54 39.09 7.31 -1.63
N ILE A 55 38.15 6.83 -2.46
CA ILE A 55 38.08 5.49 -3.03
C ILE A 55 37.95 5.56 -4.56
N ALA A 56 38.43 4.54 -5.27
CA ALA A 56 38.36 4.51 -6.73
C ALA A 56 36.98 4.07 -7.27
N THR A 57 36.30 3.18 -6.54
CA THR A 57 35.01 2.59 -6.92
C THR A 57 34.00 2.74 -5.79
N PRO A 58 32.71 2.94 -6.08
CA PRO A 58 31.68 3.07 -5.06
C PRO A 58 31.54 1.77 -4.27
N ARG A 59 31.14 1.89 -3.00
CA ARG A 59 30.86 0.73 -2.13
C ARG A 59 29.43 0.83 -1.61
N VAL A 60 28.60 -0.14 -2.01
CA VAL A 60 27.19 -0.22 -1.64
C VAL A 60 27.01 -1.22 -0.49
N HIS A 61 26.35 -0.78 0.57
CA HIS A 61 25.95 -1.59 1.71
C HIS A 61 24.42 -1.50 1.84
N GLY A 62 23.70 -2.27 1.02
CA GLY A 62 22.23 -2.28 1.03
C GLY A 62 21.65 -2.92 2.30
N GLY A 63 22.13 -4.11 2.68
CA GLY A 63 21.69 -4.84 3.88
C GLY A 63 20.30 -5.49 3.75
N PRO A 64 19.87 -6.32 4.73
CA PRO A 64 18.58 -7.01 4.72
C PRO A 64 17.42 -6.10 5.18
N VAL A 65 17.19 -5.00 4.47
CA VAL A 65 16.23 -3.95 4.86
C VAL A 65 14.82 -4.48 5.09
N CYS A 66 14.36 -5.44 4.28
CA CYS A 66 13.02 -6.01 4.41
C CYS A 66 12.81 -6.80 5.72
N GLU A 67 13.86 -7.18 6.44
CA GLU A 67 13.75 -7.85 7.74
C GLU A 67 13.50 -6.85 8.89
N ARG A 68 13.68 -5.55 8.65
CA ARG A 68 13.69 -4.54 9.71
C ARG A 68 12.29 -4.05 10.08
N ALA A 69 12.17 -3.66 11.35
CA ALA A 69 11.43 -2.53 11.89
C ALA A 69 10.77 -1.58 10.89
N ASP A 70 11.65 -0.67 10.51
CA ASP A 70 11.45 0.63 9.91
C ASP A 70 12.82 1.12 9.43
N LEU A 71 12.85 2.30 8.82
CA LEU A 71 14.09 2.92 8.36
C LEU A 71 15.11 3.19 9.49
N PRO A 72 14.72 3.73 10.68
CA PRO A 72 15.66 3.91 11.79
C PRO A 72 16.38 2.62 12.19
N GLN A 73 15.67 1.49 12.29
CA GLN A 73 16.31 0.22 12.64
C GLN A 73 17.25 -0.29 11.53
N ALA A 74 16.88 -0.11 10.26
CA ALA A 74 17.76 -0.46 9.14
C ALA A 74 19.07 0.34 9.18
N GLN A 75 18.97 1.66 9.37
CA GLN A 75 20.14 2.54 9.48
C GLN A 75 21.01 2.22 10.70
N ALA A 76 20.38 1.96 11.86
CA ALA A 76 21.10 1.57 13.08
C ALA A 76 21.86 0.25 12.91
N ALA A 77 21.34 -0.67 12.09
CA ALA A 77 22.01 -1.92 11.74
C ALA A 77 23.09 -1.76 10.66
N GLY A 78 23.28 -0.55 10.13
CA GLY A 78 24.28 -0.25 9.10
C GLY A 78 23.85 -0.58 7.67
N ASP A 79 22.55 -0.79 7.44
CA ASP A 79 21.95 -0.96 6.12
C ASP A 79 21.80 0.40 5.42
N LEU A 80 21.50 0.40 4.12
CA LEU A 80 21.26 1.59 3.30
C LEU A 80 22.41 2.61 3.38
N ARG A 81 23.66 2.17 3.20
CA ARG A 81 24.83 3.07 3.16
C ARG A 81 25.58 2.92 1.86
N VAL A 82 26.08 4.03 1.34
CA VAL A 82 26.94 4.01 0.16
C VAL A 82 28.08 4.99 0.29
N GLN A 83 29.28 4.51 -0.04
CA GLN A 83 30.47 5.34 -0.16
C GLN A 83 30.70 5.66 -1.62
N LEU A 84 30.82 6.95 -1.94
CA LEU A 84 30.99 7.48 -3.29
C LEU A 84 32.41 8.05 -3.44
N PRO A 85 33.09 7.81 -4.57
CA PRO A 85 34.36 8.45 -4.87
C PRO A 85 34.26 9.98 -4.82
N ARG A 86 35.05 10.63 -3.97
CA ARG A 86 35.09 12.10 -3.88
C ARG A 86 35.52 12.77 -5.19
N ALA A 87 36.30 12.07 -6.01
CA ALA A 87 36.77 12.56 -7.30
C ALA A 87 35.71 12.52 -8.42
N TRP A 88 34.51 12.00 -8.16
CA TRP A 88 33.46 11.94 -9.17
C TRP A 88 32.89 13.31 -9.53
N THR A 89 32.62 13.48 -10.83
CA THR A 89 31.84 14.61 -11.35
C THR A 89 30.35 14.42 -11.03
N ALA A 90 29.58 15.51 -11.06
CA ALA A 90 28.12 15.45 -10.82
C ALA A 90 27.40 14.45 -11.76
N PRO A 91 27.69 14.38 -13.08
CA PRO A 91 27.06 13.38 -13.96
C PRO A 91 27.44 11.93 -13.63
N GLN A 92 28.67 11.68 -13.15
CA GLN A 92 29.08 10.34 -12.71
C GLN A 92 28.31 9.92 -11.46
N ARG A 93 28.19 10.83 -10.49
CA ARG A 93 27.41 10.63 -9.27
C ARG A 93 25.96 10.35 -9.61
N GLU A 94 25.32 11.20 -10.39
CA GLU A 94 23.91 11.03 -10.79
C GLU A 94 23.65 9.67 -11.43
N ARG A 95 24.44 9.31 -12.45
CA ARG A 95 24.27 8.04 -13.16
C ARG A 95 24.37 6.85 -12.21
N PHE A 96 25.28 6.92 -11.23
CA PHE A 96 25.40 5.88 -10.22
C PHE A 96 24.21 5.87 -9.27
N LEU A 97 23.75 7.03 -8.78
CA LEU A 97 22.59 7.10 -7.88
C LEU A 97 21.30 6.56 -8.53
N GLN A 98 21.16 6.70 -9.85
CA GLN A 98 20.06 6.08 -10.59
C GLN A 98 20.06 4.55 -10.45
N THR A 99 21.24 3.90 -10.40
CA THR A 99 21.32 2.44 -10.21
C THR A 99 20.87 1.99 -8.82
N LEU A 100 20.96 2.86 -7.81
CA LEU A 100 20.46 2.56 -6.47
C LEU A 100 18.93 2.51 -6.42
N LEU A 101 18.22 3.12 -7.38
CA LEU A 101 16.77 3.03 -7.44
C LEU A 101 16.30 1.59 -7.69
N ASP A 102 17.11 0.74 -8.32
CA ASP A 102 16.76 -0.66 -8.57
C ASP A 102 17.44 -1.63 -7.60
N ASP A 103 18.19 -1.12 -6.61
CA ASP A 103 18.78 -1.94 -5.57
C ASP A 103 17.68 -2.60 -4.71
N PRO A 104 17.76 -3.92 -4.42
CA PRO A 104 16.77 -4.60 -3.59
C PRO A 104 16.52 -3.94 -2.22
N ALA A 105 17.54 -3.32 -1.63
CA ALA A 105 17.42 -2.58 -0.38
C ALA A 105 16.52 -1.34 -0.53
N THR A 106 16.53 -0.69 -1.70
CA THR A 106 15.66 0.45 -2.01
C THR A 106 14.21 0.02 -2.19
N VAL A 107 13.96 -1.13 -2.86
CA VAL A 107 12.61 -1.71 -2.98
C VAL A 107 12.05 -2.04 -1.59
N CYS A 108 12.88 -2.60 -0.70
CA CYS A 108 12.51 -2.84 0.69
C CYS A 108 12.29 -1.55 1.49
N ALA A 109 13.09 -0.50 1.25
CA ALA A 109 12.89 0.80 1.89
C ALA A 109 11.57 1.44 1.45
N TYR A 110 11.21 1.32 0.17
CA TYR A 110 9.91 1.70 -0.35
C TYR A 110 8.76 0.95 0.34
N ALA A 111 8.95 -0.33 0.65
CA ALA A 111 7.93 -1.13 1.32
C ALA A 111 7.55 -0.58 2.71
N PHE A 112 8.42 0.17 3.40
CA PHE A 112 8.04 0.87 4.64
C PHE A 112 6.99 1.96 4.38
N GLU A 113 7.15 2.75 3.31
CA GLU A 113 6.19 3.78 2.93
C GLU A 113 4.88 3.16 2.42
N LEU A 114 4.99 2.09 1.64
CA LEU A 114 3.83 1.29 1.22
C LEU A 114 3.07 0.74 2.43
N GLY A 115 3.75 0.12 3.40
CA GLY A 115 3.12 -0.43 4.60
C GLY A 115 2.41 0.61 5.45
N LYS A 116 3.01 1.80 5.62
CA LYS A 116 2.34 2.94 6.28
C LYS A 116 1.09 3.36 5.52
N ALA A 117 1.16 3.45 4.19
CA ALA A 117 0.01 3.79 3.35
C ALA A 117 -1.10 2.74 3.42
N THR A 118 -0.74 1.45 3.38
CA THR A 118 -1.69 0.33 3.54
C THR A 118 -2.39 0.39 4.89
N ARG A 119 -1.66 0.65 5.98
CA ARG A 119 -2.24 0.79 7.31
C ARG A 119 -3.24 1.94 7.36
N ARG A 120 -2.88 3.12 6.87
CA ARG A 120 -3.80 4.27 6.80
C ARG A 120 -5.06 3.94 5.99
N ALA A 121 -4.89 3.35 4.81
CA ALA A 121 -6.00 2.99 3.94
C ALA A 121 -6.94 1.99 4.60
N ALA A 122 -6.41 0.89 5.12
CA ALA A 122 -7.20 -0.15 5.79
C ALA A 122 -7.92 0.39 7.02
N THR A 123 -7.27 1.24 7.83
CA THR A 123 -7.90 1.89 8.99
C THR A 123 -9.07 2.77 8.56
N ARG A 124 -8.89 3.64 7.55
CA ARG A 124 -9.97 4.50 7.07
C ARG A 124 -11.13 3.71 6.46
N LEU A 125 -10.86 2.58 5.78
CA LEU A 125 -11.91 1.72 5.24
C LEU A 125 -12.71 1.01 6.34
N GLN A 126 -12.04 0.42 7.34
CA GLN A 126 -12.74 -0.26 8.43
C GLN A 126 -13.53 0.72 9.32
N ASP A 127 -13.03 1.95 9.47
CA ASP A 127 -13.64 2.98 10.31
C ASP A 127 -14.88 3.60 9.65
N ASN A 128 -15.13 3.33 8.37
CA ASN A 128 -16.33 3.78 7.68
C ASN A 128 -17.56 2.88 7.99
N PRO A 129 -18.51 3.31 8.85
CA PRO A 129 -19.73 2.55 9.11
C PRO A 129 -20.68 2.51 7.89
N GLY A 130 -20.44 3.34 6.88
CA GLY A 130 -21.17 3.35 5.61
C GLY A 130 -20.67 2.32 4.61
N TYR A 131 -19.45 1.79 4.76
CA TYR A 131 -18.89 0.79 3.86
C TYR A 131 -19.26 -0.63 4.32
N ARG A 132 -20.16 -1.30 3.59
CA ARG A 132 -20.75 -2.58 4.01
C ARG A 132 -20.52 -3.70 2.98
N PHE A 133 -20.69 -4.93 3.43
CA PHE A 133 -20.67 -6.09 2.55
C PHE A 133 -22.01 -6.25 1.79
N SER A 134 -21.97 -6.77 0.57
CA SER A 134 -23.14 -7.18 -0.20
C SER A 134 -22.94 -8.59 -0.73
N ALA A 135 -23.81 -9.51 -0.29
CA ALA A 135 -23.68 -10.93 -0.59
C ALA A 135 -24.04 -11.30 -2.04
N LEU A 136 -25.11 -10.75 -2.64
CA LEU A 136 -25.48 -11.00 -4.05
C LEU A 136 -26.76 -10.31 -4.58
N GLN A 137 -27.46 -9.45 -3.83
CA GLN A 137 -28.84 -9.10 -4.22
C GLN A 137 -29.03 -7.92 -5.19
N LEU A 138 -28.03 -7.08 -5.48
CA LEU A 138 -28.19 -5.91 -6.39
C LEU A 138 -26.99 -5.60 -7.31
N GLY A 139 -25.90 -6.38 -7.23
CA GLY A 139 -24.62 -6.13 -7.91
C GLY A 139 -23.43 -6.32 -6.97
N TRP A 140 -22.23 -6.44 -7.54
CA TRP A 140 -20.97 -6.62 -6.77
C TRP A 140 -20.56 -5.35 -6.02
N ILE A 141 -21.07 -4.20 -6.48
CA ILE A 141 -20.78 -2.87 -5.95
C ILE A 141 -22.08 -2.05 -5.98
N GLY A 142 -22.39 -1.33 -4.91
CA GLY A 142 -23.58 -0.47 -4.82
C GLY A 142 -23.31 0.85 -4.11
N PHE A 143 -23.71 1.96 -4.72
CA PHE A 143 -23.36 3.33 -4.30
C PHE A 143 -24.52 4.10 -3.64
N GLY A 144 -25.34 3.42 -2.83
CA GLY A 144 -26.38 4.06 -2.00
C GLY A 144 -27.34 5.02 -2.73
N PRO A 145 -28.06 5.88 -1.97
CA PRO A 145 -28.85 6.97 -2.54
C PRO A 145 -27.93 8.00 -3.22
N GLY A 146 -28.19 8.31 -4.50
CA GLY A 146 -27.35 9.19 -5.34
C GLY A 146 -26.58 8.44 -6.43
N GLY A 147 -26.36 7.13 -6.25
CA GLY A 147 -25.76 6.26 -7.25
C GLY A 147 -24.27 6.52 -7.49
N ALA A 148 -23.70 5.74 -8.42
CA ALA A 148 -22.25 5.71 -8.64
C ALA A 148 -21.67 7.07 -9.04
N ARG A 149 -22.32 7.80 -9.96
CA ARG A 149 -21.78 9.07 -10.49
C ARG A 149 -21.66 10.15 -9.42
N ALA A 150 -22.63 10.23 -8.51
CA ALA A 150 -22.58 11.18 -7.39
C ALA A 150 -21.43 10.90 -6.42
N GLN A 151 -20.96 9.65 -6.38
CA GLN A 151 -19.82 9.21 -5.57
C GLN A 151 -18.51 9.14 -6.38
N GLY A 152 -18.46 9.75 -7.56
CA GLY A 152 -17.26 9.80 -8.40
C GLY A 152 -16.98 8.52 -9.18
N TRP A 153 -17.98 7.67 -9.45
CA TRP A 153 -17.82 6.42 -10.20
C TRP A 153 -18.74 6.35 -11.42
N GLN A 154 -18.22 5.80 -12.52
CA GLN A 154 -18.99 5.51 -13.73
C GLN A 154 -18.93 4.01 -14.03
N GLY A 155 -20.08 3.41 -14.27
CA GLY A 155 -20.17 2.00 -14.66
C GLY A 155 -19.74 1.81 -16.11
N PHE A 156 -18.93 0.77 -16.36
CA PHE A 156 -18.58 0.31 -17.71
C PHE A 156 -19.04 -1.13 -17.98
N ARG A 157 -19.52 -1.85 -16.96
CA ARG A 157 -20.27 -3.11 -17.10
C ARG A 157 -21.64 -3.01 -16.43
N SER A 158 -22.60 -3.75 -16.96
CA SER A 158 -23.97 -3.82 -16.42
C SER A 158 -24.04 -4.45 -15.03
N PHE A 159 -25.14 -4.21 -14.31
CA PHE A 159 -25.46 -4.82 -13.01
C PHE A 159 -24.37 -4.64 -11.91
N GLY A 160 -23.69 -3.49 -11.92
CA GLY A 160 -22.70 -3.15 -10.90
C GLY A 160 -21.47 -4.06 -10.89
N ARG A 161 -21.10 -4.62 -12.05
CA ARG A 161 -19.98 -5.56 -12.20
C ARG A 161 -18.63 -4.90 -12.53
N GLY A 162 -18.64 -3.62 -12.86
CA GLY A 162 -17.45 -2.87 -13.24
C GLY A 162 -17.67 -1.37 -13.18
N TYR A 163 -16.83 -0.67 -12.42
CA TYR A 163 -16.81 0.78 -12.28
C TYR A 163 -15.40 1.32 -12.41
N GLN A 164 -15.27 2.52 -12.97
CA GLN A 164 -14.05 3.30 -12.98
C GLN A 164 -14.34 4.70 -12.39
N PRO A 165 -13.33 5.43 -11.90
CA PRO A 165 -13.50 6.80 -11.48
C PRO A 165 -14.14 7.70 -12.56
N HIS A 166 -14.89 8.68 -12.09
CA HIS A 166 -15.53 9.72 -12.87
C HIS A 166 -15.23 11.08 -12.21
N GLY A 167 -14.47 11.93 -12.89
CA GLY A 167 -13.90 13.13 -12.30
C GLY A 167 -12.52 12.84 -11.70
N SER A 168 -12.32 13.12 -10.43
CA SER A 168 -11.06 12.87 -9.71
C SER A 168 -10.98 11.43 -9.19
N ASN A 169 -9.81 10.81 -9.33
CA ASN A 169 -9.55 9.45 -8.85
C ASN A 169 -9.58 9.38 -7.33
N SER A 170 -8.96 10.35 -6.67
CA SER A 170 -8.91 10.48 -5.22
C SER A 170 -10.30 10.68 -4.63
N ALA A 171 -11.16 11.47 -5.29
CA ALA A 171 -12.57 11.62 -4.92
C ALA A 171 -13.36 10.31 -5.05
N ALA A 172 -13.11 9.53 -6.10
CA ALA A 172 -13.75 8.22 -6.27
C ALA A 172 -13.37 7.25 -5.13
N VAL A 173 -12.09 7.20 -4.75
CA VAL A 173 -11.63 6.39 -3.60
C VAL A 173 -12.19 6.95 -2.28
N GLN A 174 -12.30 8.28 -2.14
CA GLN A 174 -12.83 8.92 -0.93
C GLN A 174 -14.24 8.43 -0.58
N ALA A 175 -15.08 8.12 -1.57
CA ALA A 175 -16.41 7.57 -1.35
C ALA A 175 -16.42 6.27 -0.51
N PHE A 176 -15.33 5.50 -0.52
CA PHE A 176 -15.22 4.31 0.33
C PHE A 176 -14.78 4.62 1.77
N TYR A 177 -14.20 5.80 2.03
CA TYR A 177 -13.81 6.24 3.37
C TYR A 177 -14.94 6.93 4.14
N ASP A 178 -15.86 7.63 3.47
CA ASP A 178 -16.91 8.41 4.15
C ASP A 178 -18.32 8.15 3.59
N GLY A 179 -18.42 7.57 2.40
CA GLY A 179 -19.67 7.34 1.71
C GLY A 179 -20.41 6.10 2.19
N ARG A 180 -21.60 5.91 1.62
CA ARG A 180 -22.44 4.73 1.81
C ARG A 180 -22.30 3.82 0.61
N VAL A 181 -21.30 2.95 0.66
CA VAL A 181 -20.99 2.01 -0.41
C VAL A 181 -21.14 0.58 0.10
N ARG A 182 -21.53 -0.32 -0.80
CA ARG A 182 -21.50 -1.76 -0.54
C ARG A 182 -20.63 -2.44 -1.57
N SER A 183 -19.84 -3.41 -1.14
CA SER A 183 -19.11 -4.27 -2.07
C SER A 183 -18.95 -5.68 -1.53
N GLU A 184 -18.74 -6.63 -2.43
CA GLU A 184 -18.25 -7.97 -2.10
C GLU A 184 -16.79 -7.90 -1.61
N CYS A 185 -16.26 -8.96 -0.97
CA CYS A 185 -14.92 -8.99 -0.38
C CYS A 185 -13.80 -8.86 -1.42
N GLY A 186 -13.95 -9.43 -2.62
CA GLY A 186 -12.97 -9.33 -3.71
C GLY A 186 -12.81 -7.89 -4.22
N VAL A 187 -13.92 -7.16 -4.33
CA VAL A 187 -13.89 -5.71 -4.61
C VAL A 187 -13.30 -4.95 -3.42
N GLY A 188 -13.63 -5.35 -2.18
CA GLY A 188 -13.07 -4.70 -1.00
C GLY A 188 -11.54 -4.80 -0.91
N ARG A 189 -10.97 -5.92 -1.39
CA ARG A 189 -9.52 -6.06 -1.58
C ARG A 189 -9.00 -5.07 -2.62
N GLN A 190 -9.63 -4.98 -3.79
CA GLN A 190 -9.24 -4.02 -4.84
C GLN A 190 -9.28 -2.58 -4.33
N VAL A 191 -10.36 -2.19 -3.65
CA VAL A 191 -10.50 -0.86 -3.03
C VAL A 191 -9.37 -0.61 -2.03
N ALA A 192 -9.02 -1.57 -1.17
CA ALA A 192 -7.89 -1.43 -0.25
C ALA A 192 -6.54 -1.26 -0.97
N GLN A 193 -6.33 -1.96 -2.09
CA GLN A 193 -5.13 -1.81 -2.92
C GLN A 193 -5.06 -0.41 -3.56
N LEU A 194 -6.16 0.08 -4.15
CA LEU A 194 -6.20 1.42 -4.77
C LEU A 194 -6.12 2.53 -3.73
N ALA A 195 -6.79 2.37 -2.58
CA ALA A 195 -6.72 3.28 -1.46
C ALA A 195 -5.29 3.36 -0.88
N THR A 196 -4.56 2.24 -0.83
CA THR A 196 -3.13 2.23 -0.49
C THR A 196 -2.34 3.11 -1.45
N GLN A 197 -2.56 3.01 -2.76
CA GLN A 197 -1.87 3.85 -3.73
C GLN A 197 -2.22 5.33 -3.55
N ARG A 198 -3.50 5.66 -3.30
CA ARG A 198 -3.90 7.03 -2.96
C ARG A 198 -3.16 7.56 -1.73
N GLU A 199 -3.10 6.79 -0.64
CA GLU A 199 -2.40 7.17 0.59
C GLU A 199 -0.89 7.30 0.43
N LEU A 200 -0.30 6.56 -0.52
CA LEU A 200 1.14 6.57 -0.82
C LEU A 200 1.54 7.76 -1.69
N TYR A 201 0.71 8.12 -2.67
CA TYR A 201 0.98 9.22 -3.61
C TYR A 201 0.52 10.57 -3.05
N GLY A 202 -0.58 10.59 -2.29
CA GLY A 202 -1.36 11.80 -2.00
C GLY A 202 -2.30 12.16 -3.16
N ASP A 203 -3.38 12.89 -2.86
CA ASP A 203 -4.51 13.08 -3.78
C ASP A 203 -4.13 13.63 -5.16
N ALA A 204 -3.40 14.75 -5.20
CA ALA A 204 -3.01 15.38 -6.48
C ALA A 204 -2.08 14.48 -7.32
N ALA A 205 -1.16 13.79 -6.66
CA ALA A 205 -0.21 12.90 -7.31
C ALA A 205 -0.89 11.63 -7.84
N PHE A 206 -1.84 11.09 -7.07
CA PHE A 206 -2.64 9.93 -7.43
C PHE A 206 -3.55 10.23 -8.62
N ASP A 207 -4.16 11.41 -8.66
CA ASP A 207 -4.98 11.87 -9.78
C ASP A 207 -4.14 12.05 -11.06
N ALA A 208 -2.87 12.46 -10.94
CA ALA A 208 -1.97 12.63 -12.08
C ALA A 208 -1.31 11.32 -12.54
N ALA A 209 -1.02 10.40 -11.62
CA ALA A 209 -0.24 9.19 -11.91
C ALA A 209 -1.06 8.02 -12.49
N PHE A 210 -2.38 8.10 -12.41
CA PHE A 210 -3.27 7.04 -12.86
C PHE A 210 -4.38 7.60 -13.75
N THR A 211 -4.67 6.92 -14.85
CA THR A 211 -5.90 7.21 -15.60
C THR A 211 -7.10 6.62 -14.84
N PRO A 212 -8.33 7.12 -15.07
CA PRO A 212 -9.51 6.49 -14.50
C PRO A 212 -9.66 5.02 -14.88
N SER A 213 -9.36 4.62 -16.12
CA SER A 213 -9.52 3.22 -16.55
C SER A 213 -8.57 2.27 -15.82
N GLU A 214 -7.38 2.73 -15.44
CA GLU A 214 -6.42 1.98 -14.62
C GLU A 214 -6.97 1.66 -13.21
N LEU A 215 -7.87 2.49 -12.69
CA LEU A 215 -8.42 2.36 -11.35
C LEU A 215 -9.79 1.65 -11.34
N SER A 216 -10.04 0.84 -12.36
CA SER A 216 -11.26 0.05 -12.48
C SER A 216 -11.38 -0.97 -11.34
N ILE A 217 -12.60 -1.08 -10.78
CA ILE A 217 -12.99 -2.07 -9.77
C ILE A 217 -14.17 -2.92 -10.29
N GLY A 218 -14.21 -4.19 -9.93
CA GLY A 218 -15.24 -5.12 -10.40
C GLY A 218 -14.95 -6.58 -10.06
N THR A 219 -15.61 -7.50 -10.75
CA THR A 219 -15.24 -8.93 -10.61
C THR A 219 -13.84 -9.17 -11.19
N PHE A 220 -13.08 -10.14 -10.66
CA PHE A 220 -11.72 -10.41 -11.16
C PHE A 220 -11.71 -10.73 -12.67
N LEU A 221 -12.68 -11.50 -13.16
CA LEU A 221 -12.86 -11.77 -14.60
C LEU A 221 -13.13 -10.49 -15.39
N THR A 222 -13.89 -9.55 -14.84
CA THR A 222 -14.17 -8.27 -15.51
C THR A 222 -12.92 -7.41 -15.69
N LEU A 223 -11.94 -7.51 -14.78
CA LEU A 223 -10.75 -6.65 -14.82
C LEU A 223 -9.69 -7.09 -15.82
N HIS A 224 -9.63 -8.38 -16.19
CA HIS A 224 -8.58 -8.90 -17.08
C HIS A 224 -8.57 -8.22 -18.45
N ASP A 225 -9.75 -7.93 -19.01
CA ASP A 225 -9.91 -7.29 -20.31
C ASP A 225 -10.08 -5.76 -20.21
N THR A 226 -9.44 -5.13 -19.21
CA THR A 226 -9.49 -3.68 -18.99
C THR A 226 -8.09 -3.12 -18.84
N ASP A 227 -7.96 -1.79 -18.73
CA ASP A 227 -6.68 -1.14 -18.43
C ASP A 227 -6.29 -1.25 -16.94
N SER A 228 -7.00 -2.02 -16.12
CA SER A 228 -6.78 -2.06 -14.66
C SER A 228 -5.30 -2.24 -14.29
N ILE A 229 -4.78 -1.36 -13.42
CA ILE A 229 -3.42 -1.47 -12.88
C ILE A 229 -3.25 -2.68 -11.96
N LEU A 230 -4.35 -3.26 -11.46
CA LEU A 230 -4.30 -4.41 -10.57
C LEU A 230 -4.23 -5.74 -11.32
N LEU A 231 -4.97 -5.90 -12.42
CA LEU A 231 -5.15 -7.19 -13.10
C LEU A 231 -5.29 -7.11 -14.64
N GLY A 232 -5.30 -5.90 -15.21
CA GLY A 232 -5.54 -5.66 -16.62
C GLY A 232 -4.27 -5.39 -17.43
N HIS A 233 -4.43 -4.76 -18.60
CA HIS A 233 -3.35 -4.51 -19.55
C HIS A 233 -2.22 -3.63 -19.00
N HIS A 234 -2.51 -2.76 -18.03
CA HIS A 234 -1.49 -1.88 -17.43
C HIS A 234 -0.86 -2.45 -16.15
N ALA A 235 -1.24 -3.65 -15.71
CA ALA A 235 -0.65 -4.25 -14.52
C ALA A 235 0.87 -4.50 -14.68
N GLY A 236 1.36 -4.63 -15.91
CA GLY A 236 2.78 -4.82 -16.20
C GLY A 236 3.28 -6.17 -15.65
N GLU A 237 4.41 -6.16 -14.95
CA GLU A 237 5.02 -7.40 -14.46
C GLU A 237 4.40 -7.84 -13.12
N PHE A 238 3.80 -9.02 -13.10
CA PHE A 238 3.31 -9.63 -11.86
C PHE A 238 4.40 -10.37 -11.09
N PHE A 239 4.42 -10.14 -9.79
CA PHE A 239 5.07 -11.00 -8.83
C PHE A 239 4.15 -12.17 -8.45
N ALA A 240 4.34 -13.31 -9.13
CA ALA A 240 3.56 -14.52 -8.91
C ALA A 240 4.20 -15.40 -7.82
N ASP A 241 3.85 -15.18 -6.55
CA ASP A 241 4.42 -15.90 -5.41
C ASP A 241 3.34 -16.45 -4.49
N GLY A 242 2.37 -17.20 -5.05
CA GLY A 242 1.15 -17.62 -4.36
C GLY A 242 1.38 -18.23 -2.97
N LYS A 243 2.34 -19.15 -2.82
CA LYS A 243 2.67 -19.74 -1.50
C LYS A 243 3.70 -18.96 -0.70
N ALA A 244 3.95 -17.70 -1.08
CA ALA A 244 4.85 -16.77 -0.41
C ALA A 244 6.29 -17.26 -0.24
N VAL A 245 6.79 -18.16 -1.09
CA VAL A 245 8.13 -18.74 -0.93
C VAL A 245 9.19 -17.65 -1.08
N ARG A 246 9.12 -16.87 -2.16
CA ARG A 246 10.09 -15.79 -2.42
C ARG A 246 9.91 -14.62 -1.48
N THR A 247 8.67 -14.30 -1.10
CA THR A 247 8.33 -13.22 -0.18
C THR A 247 8.85 -13.52 1.23
N SER A 248 8.69 -14.76 1.71
CA SER A 248 9.17 -15.19 3.04
C SER A 248 10.69 -15.06 3.18
N GLN A 249 11.44 -15.30 2.09
CA GLN A 249 12.90 -15.16 2.10
C GLN A 249 13.38 -13.71 2.11
N ARG A 250 12.55 -12.75 1.67
CA ARG A 250 12.91 -11.33 1.68
C ARG A 250 12.75 -10.70 3.06
N GLY A 251 11.79 -11.18 3.85
CA GLY A 251 11.49 -10.67 5.19
C GLY A 251 10.17 -9.90 5.26
N ARG A 252 9.84 -9.47 6.48
CA ARG A 252 8.51 -8.99 6.85
C ARG A 252 7.95 -7.86 5.98
N GLN A 253 8.79 -6.93 5.53
CA GLN A 253 8.33 -5.81 4.71
C GLN A 253 8.00 -6.21 3.27
N ALA A 254 8.47 -7.36 2.79
CA ALA A 254 8.11 -7.79 1.43
C ALA A 254 6.62 -8.16 1.30
N PHE A 255 5.95 -8.45 2.42
CA PHE A 255 4.55 -8.83 2.48
C PHE A 255 3.58 -7.65 2.50
N VAL A 256 3.95 -6.52 3.10
CA VAL A 256 2.99 -5.45 3.39
C VAL A 256 2.39 -4.87 2.10
N GLY A 257 1.08 -4.66 2.10
CA GLY A 257 0.31 -4.24 0.94
C GLY A 257 -0.04 -5.36 -0.04
N ALA A 258 0.60 -6.54 0.04
CA ALA A 258 0.33 -7.63 -0.90
C ALA A 258 -1.10 -8.17 -0.72
N PRO A 259 -1.82 -8.39 -1.84
CA PRO A 259 -3.14 -9.01 -1.80
C PRO A 259 -3.02 -10.52 -1.60
N GLY A 260 -4.06 -11.12 -1.06
CA GLY A 260 -4.18 -12.56 -0.98
C GLY A 260 -5.61 -13.03 -0.74
N PHE A 261 -5.73 -14.31 -0.47
CA PHE A 261 -6.98 -14.96 -0.10
C PHE A 261 -6.74 -16.14 0.84
N ILE A 262 -7.72 -16.37 1.72
CA ILE A 262 -7.88 -17.62 2.48
C ILE A 262 -9.03 -18.36 1.82
N GLU A 263 -8.83 -19.56 1.30
CA GLU A 263 -9.87 -20.29 0.56
C GLU A 263 -10.09 -21.71 1.06
N HIS A 264 -11.30 -22.21 0.88
CA HIS A 264 -11.64 -23.61 1.08
C HIS A 264 -10.80 -24.55 0.23
N VAL A 265 -10.46 -25.73 0.76
CA VAL A 265 -9.62 -26.73 0.07
C VAL A 265 -10.44 -27.81 -0.64
N PHE A 266 -11.52 -28.29 -0.02
CA PHE A 266 -12.40 -29.29 -0.62
C PHE A 266 -13.40 -28.67 -1.58
N ASP A 267 -14.05 -29.50 -2.41
CA ASP A 267 -15.02 -29.05 -3.41
C ASP A 267 -16.15 -28.17 -2.82
N PRO A 268 -16.74 -27.26 -3.62
CA PRO A 268 -17.82 -26.39 -3.16
C PRO A 268 -19.03 -27.09 -2.53
N VAL A 269 -19.24 -28.40 -2.79
CA VAL A 269 -20.27 -29.22 -2.13
C VAL A 269 -20.07 -29.33 -0.60
N TYR A 270 -18.85 -29.09 -0.13
CA TYR A 270 -18.48 -29.05 1.29
C TYR A 270 -18.63 -27.65 1.91
N LEU A 271 -19.15 -26.66 1.18
CA LEU A 271 -19.45 -25.34 1.72
C LEU A 271 -20.85 -25.30 2.34
N ASP A 272 -20.92 -24.75 3.54
CA ASP A 272 -22.15 -24.47 4.28
C ASP A 272 -22.58 -23.00 4.12
N ASP A 273 -21.62 -22.09 3.92
CA ASP A 273 -21.79 -20.68 3.63
C ASP A 273 -20.90 -20.26 2.45
N ILE A 274 -21.52 -20.22 1.27
CA ILE A 274 -20.89 -19.84 -0.01
C ILE A 274 -20.30 -18.42 0.02
N ASN A 275 -20.86 -17.50 0.83
CA ASN A 275 -20.34 -16.13 0.93
C ASN A 275 -19.01 -16.06 1.70
N ASN A 276 -18.62 -17.16 2.35
CA ASN A 276 -17.37 -17.32 3.09
C ASN A 276 -16.53 -18.47 2.51
N GLN A 277 -16.70 -18.80 1.22
CA GLN A 277 -15.86 -19.78 0.52
C GLN A 277 -14.41 -19.32 0.40
N ALA A 278 -14.20 -18.00 0.39
CA ALA A 278 -12.89 -17.39 0.44
C ALA A 278 -12.98 -16.04 1.18
N GLU A 279 -11.88 -15.64 1.81
CA GLU A 279 -11.69 -14.31 2.38
C GLU A 279 -10.56 -13.60 1.65
N ASN A 280 -10.90 -12.62 0.83
CA ASN A 280 -9.94 -11.78 0.11
C ASN A 280 -9.34 -10.74 1.05
N PHE A 281 -8.01 -10.60 1.03
CA PHE A 281 -7.31 -9.72 1.96
C PHE A 281 -6.21 -8.87 1.34
N VAL A 282 -5.80 -7.84 2.08
CA VAL A 282 -4.53 -7.11 1.91
C VAL A 282 -3.73 -7.23 3.21
N ILE A 283 -2.43 -7.50 3.13
CA ILE A 283 -1.56 -7.63 4.31
C ILE A 283 -1.24 -6.24 4.86
N VAL A 284 -1.54 -6.01 6.13
CA VAL A 284 -1.40 -4.71 6.81
C VAL A 284 -0.11 -4.66 7.62
N ASP A 285 0.25 -5.76 8.27
CA ASP A 285 1.46 -5.85 9.09
C ASP A 285 1.92 -7.30 9.22
N VAL A 286 3.22 -7.48 9.40
CA VAL A 286 3.84 -8.77 9.69
C VAL A 286 4.84 -8.59 10.82
N GLY A 287 4.55 -9.17 11.98
CA GLY A 287 5.45 -9.15 13.12
C GLY A 287 6.74 -9.93 12.87
N ALA A 288 7.74 -9.69 13.72
CA ALA A 288 9.05 -10.33 13.57
C ALA A 288 8.97 -11.86 13.70
N GLY A 289 8.15 -12.36 14.64
CA GLY A 289 7.97 -13.80 14.83
C GLY A 289 7.26 -14.45 13.65
N ALA A 290 6.20 -13.82 13.12
CA ALA A 290 5.53 -14.33 11.92
C ALA A 290 6.47 -14.40 10.71
N ALA A 291 7.30 -13.38 10.51
CA ALA A 291 8.25 -13.36 9.40
C ALA A 291 9.36 -14.42 9.54
N GLU A 292 9.87 -14.61 10.76
CA GLU A 292 10.84 -15.67 11.04
C GLU A 292 10.24 -17.06 10.79
N ALA A 293 9.03 -17.32 11.31
CA ALA A 293 8.34 -18.59 11.12
C ALA A 293 8.03 -18.86 9.64
N LEU A 294 7.61 -17.84 8.88
CA LEU A 294 7.40 -17.96 7.43
C LEU A 294 8.70 -18.28 6.67
N ARG A 295 9.80 -17.65 7.05
CA ARG A 295 11.13 -17.90 6.46
C ARG A 295 11.61 -19.32 6.78
N GLU A 296 11.49 -19.74 8.04
CA GLU A 296 11.86 -21.08 8.51
C GLU A 296 11.06 -22.16 7.79
N HIS A 297 9.76 -21.96 7.63
CA HIS A 297 8.86 -22.96 7.05
C HIS A 297 8.70 -22.87 5.53
N GLY A 298 9.36 -21.90 4.88
CA GLY A 298 9.36 -21.75 3.44
C GLY A 298 8.01 -21.28 2.85
N GLY A 299 7.24 -20.49 3.60
CA GLY A 299 5.98 -19.89 3.17
C GLY A 299 4.70 -20.67 3.57
N PHE A 300 3.62 -20.41 2.86
CA PHE A 300 2.26 -20.80 3.26
C PHE A 300 1.97 -22.30 3.18
N ALA A 301 2.71 -23.07 2.39
CA ALA A 301 2.46 -24.51 2.26
C ALA A 301 2.56 -25.26 3.60
N HIS A 302 3.37 -24.77 4.54
CA HIS A 302 3.39 -25.28 5.91
C HIS A 302 2.05 -25.00 6.61
N TYR A 303 1.61 -23.75 6.61
CA TYR A 303 0.39 -23.32 7.31
C TYR A 303 -0.88 -23.89 6.67
N ASP A 304 -0.88 -24.24 5.39
CA ASP A 304 -1.98 -25.00 4.77
C ASP A 304 -2.13 -26.39 5.42
N ARG A 305 -1.01 -27.06 5.73
CA ARG A 305 -1.02 -28.34 6.46
C ARG A 305 -1.45 -28.14 7.91
N THR A 306 -0.97 -27.07 8.55
CA THR A 306 -1.37 -26.72 9.92
C THR A 306 -2.85 -26.39 10.02
N ASN A 307 -3.41 -25.64 9.06
CA ASN A 307 -4.84 -25.36 8.98
C ASN A 307 -5.67 -26.62 8.79
N ARG A 308 -5.18 -27.58 7.99
CA ARG A 308 -5.83 -28.89 7.87
C ARG A 308 -5.85 -29.62 9.21
N ARG A 309 -4.75 -29.59 9.96
CA ARG A 309 -4.70 -30.18 11.32
C ARG A 309 -5.66 -29.48 12.29
N ILE A 310 -5.70 -28.15 12.27
CA ILE A 310 -6.65 -27.34 13.05
C ILE A 310 -8.08 -27.76 12.73
N TRP A 311 -8.44 -27.88 11.46
CA TRP A 311 -9.76 -28.31 11.02
C TRP A 311 -10.08 -29.75 11.48
N GLU A 312 -9.15 -30.70 11.34
CA GLU A 312 -9.33 -32.08 11.81
C GLU A 312 -9.64 -32.14 13.31
N LEU A 313 -8.91 -31.38 14.13
CA LEU A 313 -9.16 -31.27 15.57
C LEU A 313 -10.49 -30.61 15.89
N ALA A 314 -10.80 -29.49 15.23
CA ALA A 314 -12.05 -28.76 15.41
C ALA A 314 -13.28 -29.62 15.04
N SER A 315 -13.19 -30.44 13.99
CA SER A 315 -14.25 -31.36 13.56
C SER A 315 -14.66 -32.38 14.63
N ARG A 316 -13.72 -32.72 15.53
CA ARG A 316 -13.93 -33.63 16.66
C ARG A 316 -14.44 -32.94 17.92
N MET A 317 -14.64 -31.62 17.86
CA MET A 317 -15.20 -30.80 18.93
C MET A 317 -16.55 -30.20 18.50
N PRO A 318 -17.58 -31.00 18.16
CA PRO A 318 -18.87 -30.45 17.77
C PRO A 318 -19.51 -29.67 18.91
N GLY A 319 -20.26 -28.62 18.57
CA GLY A 319 -21.02 -27.84 19.53
C GLY A 319 -21.84 -26.74 18.86
N PRO A 320 -22.88 -26.22 19.53
CA PRO A 320 -23.77 -25.22 18.95
C PRO A 320 -23.14 -23.82 18.93
N GLY A 321 -23.53 -23.00 17.94
CA GLY A 321 -23.30 -21.55 17.93
C GLY A 321 -22.55 -21.03 16.71
N LEU A 322 -23.01 -19.89 16.18
CA LEU A 322 -22.48 -19.25 14.96
C LEU A 322 -21.12 -18.56 15.13
N ARG A 323 -20.57 -18.51 16.34
CA ARG A 323 -19.28 -17.88 16.70
C ARG A 323 -18.55 -18.73 17.75
N ARG A 324 -18.72 -20.05 17.69
CA ARG A 324 -18.23 -20.93 18.75
C ARG A 324 -16.71 -20.98 18.73
N PHE A 325 -16.09 -21.29 17.60
CA PHE A 325 -14.64 -21.32 17.46
C PHE A 325 -14.01 -19.93 17.54
N GLU A 326 -14.70 -18.88 17.07
CA GLU A 326 -14.27 -17.50 17.34
C GLU A 326 -14.11 -17.26 18.85
N ARG A 327 -15.13 -17.60 19.66
CA ARG A 327 -15.08 -17.42 21.12
C ARG A 327 -14.10 -18.39 21.79
N LEU A 328 -14.08 -19.64 21.34
CA LEU A 328 -13.31 -20.70 21.97
C LEU A 328 -11.82 -20.57 21.70
N LEU A 329 -11.41 -20.30 20.46
CA LEU A 329 -10.03 -20.35 20.03
C LEU A 329 -9.36 -18.97 19.98
N PHE A 330 -10.10 -17.95 19.54
CA PHE A 330 -9.55 -16.60 19.39
C PHE A 330 -9.81 -15.71 20.60
N GLU A 331 -11.06 -15.53 21.03
CA GLU A 331 -11.38 -14.71 22.22
C GLU A 331 -10.98 -15.42 23.53
N ARG A 332 -10.74 -16.74 23.46
CA ARG A 332 -10.38 -17.61 24.59
C ARG A 332 -11.37 -17.50 25.76
N ASP A 333 -12.67 -17.50 25.45
CA ASP A 333 -13.75 -17.33 26.42
C ASP A 333 -13.63 -18.33 27.59
N PRO A 334 -13.43 -17.86 28.84
CA PRO A 334 -13.14 -18.74 29.97
C PRO A 334 -14.35 -19.61 30.35
N ALA A 335 -15.57 -19.10 30.21
CA ALA A 335 -16.78 -19.86 30.54
C ALA A 335 -17.01 -20.98 29.52
N LEU A 336 -16.82 -20.68 28.23
CA LEU A 336 -16.96 -21.68 27.17
C LEU A 336 -15.89 -22.79 27.29
N ARG A 337 -14.65 -22.42 27.61
CA ARG A 337 -13.53 -23.36 27.81
C ARG A 337 -13.73 -24.24 29.03
N ALA A 338 -14.19 -23.68 30.15
CA ALA A 338 -14.49 -24.44 31.36
C ALA A 338 -15.65 -25.42 31.17
N ALA A 339 -16.64 -25.06 30.32
CA ALA A 339 -17.79 -25.89 30.02
C ALA A 339 -17.52 -27.02 29.00
N LEU A 340 -16.32 -27.08 28.40
CA LEU A 340 -16.00 -28.14 27.45
C LEU A 340 -15.96 -29.51 28.14
N PRO A 341 -16.49 -30.57 27.50
CA PRO A 341 -16.35 -31.93 28.00
C PRO A 341 -14.89 -32.30 28.23
N ALA A 342 -14.61 -33.08 29.28
CA ALA A 342 -13.24 -33.47 29.65
C ALA A 342 -12.47 -34.12 28.47
N GLY A 343 -13.15 -34.90 27.63
CA GLY A 343 -12.53 -35.52 26.44
C GLY A 343 -12.16 -34.53 25.32
N GLN A 344 -12.71 -33.31 25.32
CA GLN A 344 -12.36 -32.24 24.37
C GLN A 344 -11.24 -31.33 24.89
N GLN A 345 -10.91 -31.36 26.19
CA GLN A 345 -9.86 -30.52 26.77
C GLN A 345 -8.46 -30.77 26.14
N PRO A 346 -8.03 -32.02 25.87
CA PRO A 346 -6.77 -32.25 25.17
C PRO A 346 -6.77 -31.71 23.73
N LEU A 347 -7.91 -31.77 23.03
CA LEU A 347 -8.05 -31.25 21.67
C LEU A 347 -7.95 -29.71 21.67
N LEU A 348 -8.57 -29.05 22.66
CA LEU A 348 -8.44 -27.60 22.85
C LEU A 348 -6.98 -27.20 23.09
N ALA A 349 -6.27 -27.93 23.96
CA ALA A 349 -4.86 -27.64 24.25
C ALA A 349 -3.97 -27.78 23.01
N GLU A 350 -4.23 -28.79 22.17
CA GLU A 350 -3.51 -28.96 20.90
C GLU A 350 -3.85 -27.82 19.92
N LEU A 351 -5.13 -27.44 19.79
CA LEU A 351 -5.55 -26.29 18.97
C LEU A 351 -4.91 -24.98 19.44
N ASP A 352 -4.86 -24.75 20.74
CA ASP A 352 -4.20 -23.56 21.32
C ASP A 352 -2.70 -23.55 20.97
N GLY A 353 -2.01 -24.69 21.08
CA GLY A 353 -0.61 -24.82 20.70
C GLY A 353 -0.34 -24.51 19.22
N LEU A 354 -1.23 -24.93 18.32
CA LEU A 354 -1.12 -24.62 16.88
C LEU A 354 -1.38 -23.14 16.59
N LEU A 355 -2.37 -22.54 17.25
CA LEU A 355 -2.74 -21.13 17.07
C LEU A 355 -1.86 -20.15 17.85
N ASP A 356 -1.02 -20.64 18.76
CA ASP A 356 -0.01 -19.85 19.45
C ASP A 356 1.21 -19.54 18.58
N ASP A 357 1.37 -20.22 17.44
CA ASP A 357 2.39 -19.91 16.44
C ASP A 357 2.33 -18.42 16.04
N PRO A 358 3.48 -17.70 16.00
CA PRO A 358 3.52 -16.29 15.67
C PRO A 358 2.83 -15.92 14.36
N PHE A 359 2.80 -16.80 13.36
CA PHE A 359 2.08 -16.55 12.11
C PHE A 359 0.60 -16.27 12.36
N TYR A 360 -0.08 -17.06 13.20
CA TYR A 360 -1.52 -16.85 13.46
C TYR A 360 -1.82 -15.59 14.27
N ARG A 361 -0.83 -15.05 14.98
CA ARG A 361 -0.99 -13.91 15.89
C ARG A 361 -0.47 -12.59 15.33
N GLU A 362 0.58 -12.64 14.52
CA GLU A 362 1.34 -11.48 14.08
C GLU A 362 1.30 -11.25 12.56
N PHE A 363 0.70 -12.17 11.78
CA PHE A 363 0.37 -11.93 10.39
C PHE A 363 -1.01 -11.26 10.30
N VAL A 364 -1.01 -9.94 10.09
CA VAL A 364 -2.20 -9.09 10.22
C VAL A 364 -2.69 -8.66 8.85
N ILE A 365 -3.98 -8.93 8.59
CA ILE A 365 -4.62 -8.69 7.30
C ILE A 365 -5.87 -7.82 7.45
N TYR A 366 -6.19 -7.07 6.40
CA TYR A 366 -7.48 -6.42 6.22
C TYR A 366 -8.36 -7.29 5.33
N VAL A 367 -9.54 -7.68 5.82
CA VAL A 367 -10.58 -8.37 5.05
C VAL A 367 -11.85 -7.54 5.10
N HIS A 368 -12.47 -7.25 3.95
CA HIS A 368 -13.78 -6.59 3.95
C HIS A 368 -14.91 -7.60 4.19
N PRO A 369 -15.82 -7.41 5.17
CA PRO A 369 -15.98 -6.28 6.09
C PRO A 369 -15.45 -6.59 7.51
N ARG A 370 -14.56 -7.58 7.68
CA ARG A 370 -14.06 -8.01 8.99
C ARG A 370 -13.07 -7.02 9.61
N GLY A 371 -12.52 -6.10 8.82
CA GLY A 371 -11.54 -5.11 9.24
C GLY A 371 -10.14 -5.71 9.39
N ILE A 372 -9.30 -5.03 10.17
CA ILE A 372 -7.90 -5.42 10.41
C ILE A 372 -7.85 -6.43 11.57
N ARG A 373 -7.42 -7.67 11.29
CA ARG A 373 -7.32 -8.75 12.27
C ARG A 373 -6.14 -9.68 11.94
N PRO A 374 -5.57 -10.39 12.93
CA PRO A 374 -4.59 -11.43 12.68
C PRO A 374 -5.23 -12.65 12.01
N VAL A 375 -4.48 -13.41 11.21
CA VAL A 375 -5.03 -14.57 10.45
C VAL A 375 -5.62 -15.66 11.34
N GLY A 376 -5.17 -15.81 12.60
CA GLY A 376 -5.78 -16.73 13.56
C GLY A 376 -7.26 -16.45 13.85
N TYR A 377 -7.68 -15.18 13.85
CA TYR A 377 -9.10 -14.81 13.94
C TYR A 377 -9.89 -15.34 12.73
N HIS A 378 -9.33 -15.20 11.53
CA HIS A 378 -9.99 -15.61 10.30
C HIS A 378 -10.13 -17.13 10.21
N ILE A 379 -9.09 -17.88 10.58
CA ILE A 379 -9.17 -19.35 10.64
C ILE A 379 -10.22 -19.80 11.66
N ALA A 380 -10.21 -19.26 12.88
CA ALA A 380 -11.21 -19.60 13.89
C ALA A 380 -12.64 -19.30 13.42
N ARG A 381 -12.84 -18.13 12.78
CA ARG A 381 -14.13 -17.75 12.19
C ARG A 381 -14.56 -18.70 11.09
N LEU A 382 -13.65 -19.07 10.19
CA LEU A 382 -13.98 -19.88 9.03
C LEU A 382 -14.37 -21.32 9.42
N LEU A 383 -13.84 -21.86 10.51
CA LEU A 383 -14.32 -23.11 11.12
C LEU A 383 -15.80 -23.04 11.55
N ASP A 384 -16.29 -21.87 11.99
CA ASP A 384 -17.70 -21.67 12.32
C ASP A 384 -18.59 -21.54 11.06
N ARG A 385 -18.02 -21.12 9.91
CA ARG A 385 -18.78 -20.85 8.68
C ARG A 385 -18.85 -22.03 7.73
N ASN A 386 -17.75 -22.73 7.53
CA ASN A 386 -17.68 -23.90 6.65
C ASN A 386 -16.92 -25.03 7.37
N PRO A 387 -17.52 -25.66 8.39
CA PRO A 387 -16.87 -26.71 9.20
C PRO A 387 -16.52 -27.98 8.41
N ARG A 388 -17.01 -28.14 7.18
CA ARG A 388 -16.78 -29.35 6.36
C ARG A 388 -15.56 -29.27 5.45
N THR A 389 -14.76 -28.21 5.50
CA THR A 389 -13.56 -28.03 4.67
C THR A 389 -12.46 -27.29 5.43
N PRO A 390 -11.17 -27.65 5.24
CA PRO A 390 -10.06 -26.85 5.73
C PRO A 390 -9.79 -25.66 4.79
N PHE A 391 -8.86 -24.79 5.20
CA PHE A 391 -8.54 -23.56 4.48
C PHE A 391 -7.06 -23.43 4.15
N ALA A 392 -6.75 -22.86 2.98
CA ALA A 392 -5.41 -22.59 2.50
C ALA A 392 -5.18 -21.09 2.29
N PHE A 393 -3.94 -20.65 2.42
CA PHE A 393 -3.50 -19.29 2.16
C PHE A 393 -2.83 -19.18 0.79
N GLU A 394 -3.12 -18.09 0.08
CA GLU A 394 -2.38 -17.69 -1.11
C GLU A 394 -2.21 -16.18 -1.22
N LEU A 395 -1.06 -15.74 -1.71
CA LEU A 395 -0.88 -14.41 -2.26
C LEU A 395 -1.51 -14.34 -3.66
N GLY A 396 -2.24 -13.27 -3.92
CA GLY A 396 -2.73 -12.97 -5.26
C GLY A 396 -1.60 -12.44 -6.14
N LEU A 397 -1.79 -12.46 -7.46
CA LEU A 397 -0.92 -11.74 -8.38
C LEU A 397 -0.91 -10.25 -8.02
N HIS A 398 0.28 -9.66 -7.96
CA HIS A 398 0.46 -8.24 -7.67
C HIS A 398 1.71 -7.68 -8.30
N ASN A 399 1.78 -6.36 -8.44
CA ASN A 399 2.85 -5.61 -9.11
C ASN A 399 3.43 -4.50 -8.21
N LEU A 400 3.23 -4.62 -6.89
CA LEU A 400 3.65 -3.63 -5.88
C LEU A 400 5.14 -3.30 -5.94
N HIS A 401 5.97 -4.33 -6.13
CA HIS A 401 7.44 -4.23 -6.12
C HIS A 401 8.03 -4.13 -7.53
N THR A 402 7.19 -3.97 -8.55
CA THR A 402 7.55 -3.92 -9.96
C THR A 402 6.92 -2.67 -10.59
N THR A 403 5.80 -2.79 -11.30
CA THR A 403 5.14 -1.70 -12.03
C THR A 403 4.76 -0.53 -11.12
N LEU A 404 4.16 -0.81 -9.95
CA LEU A 404 3.72 0.25 -9.02
C LEU A 404 4.90 0.92 -8.31
N TYR A 405 5.96 0.16 -8.03
CA TYR A 405 7.21 0.69 -7.50
C TYR A 405 7.84 1.71 -8.47
N HIS A 406 8.09 1.29 -9.72
CA HIS A 406 8.72 2.17 -10.71
C HIS A 406 7.86 3.40 -11.02
N ARG A 407 6.54 3.23 -11.10
CA ARG A 407 5.62 4.36 -11.28
C ARG A 407 5.72 5.35 -10.12
N TRP A 408 5.78 4.86 -8.89
CA TRP A 408 5.91 5.73 -7.71
C TRP A 408 7.24 6.48 -7.76
N ILE A 409 8.35 5.80 -8.00
CA ILE A 409 9.68 6.42 -8.16
C ILE A 409 9.63 7.54 -9.22
N GLN A 410 9.08 7.26 -10.41
CA GLN A 410 8.95 8.25 -11.48
C GLN A 410 8.13 9.47 -11.06
N THR A 411 6.98 9.26 -10.41
CA THR A 411 6.15 10.37 -9.91
C THR A 411 6.91 11.21 -8.88
N GLN A 412 7.65 10.59 -7.96
CA GLN A 412 8.43 11.33 -6.96
C GLN A 412 9.53 12.18 -7.60
N LEU A 413 10.21 11.65 -8.63
CA LEU A 413 11.23 12.39 -9.37
C LEU A 413 10.61 13.57 -10.16
N GLN A 414 9.47 13.36 -10.82
CA GLN A 414 8.77 14.42 -11.56
C GLN A 414 8.30 15.55 -10.63
N GLN A 415 7.73 15.22 -9.48
CA GLN A 415 7.29 16.21 -8.49
C GLN A 415 8.44 17.05 -7.96
N CYS A 416 9.56 16.39 -7.67
CA CYS A 416 10.78 17.05 -7.24
C CYS A 416 11.29 18.05 -8.29
N ALA A 417 11.26 17.70 -9.57
CA ALA A 417 11.64 18.59 -10.66
C ALA A 417 10.65 19.75 -10.83
N ALA A 418 9.34 19.50 -10.70
CA ALA A 418 8.29 20.51 -10.83
C ALA A 418 8.33 21.56 -9.69
N ALA A 419 8.48 21.12 -8.44
CA ALA A 419 8.58 22.02 -7.28
C ALA A 419 9.77 22.98 -7.40
N SER A 420 10.86 22.51 -8.00
CA SER A 420 12.05 23.32 -8.26
C SER A 420 11.80 24.42 -9.31
N THR A 421 10.86 24.19 -10.24
CA THR A 421 10.49 25.18 -11.27
C THR A 421 9.57 26.26 -10.69
N HIS A 422 8.59 25.89 -9.85
CA HIS A 422 7.66 26.85 -9.25
C HIS A 422 8.32 27.82 -8.26
N SER A 423 9.28 27.35 -7.45
CA SER A 423 10.05 28.21 -6.53
C SER A 423 10.84 29.30 -7.26
N GLN A 424 11.15 29.13 -8.56
CA GLN A 424 11.86 30.13 -9.36
C GLN A 424 10.94 31.17 -9.97
N THR A 425 9.65 30.86 -10.12
CA THR A 425 8.65 31.79 -10.70
C THR A 425 8.12 32.76 -9.66
N GLU A 426 8.01 32.35 -8.39
CA GLU A 426 7.57 33.23 -7.28
C GLU A 426 8.68 34.19 -6.79
N GLN A 427 9.93 33.95 -7.18
CA GLN A 427 11.08 34.82 -6.85
C GLN A 427 11.44 35.81 -7.97
N ARG A 428 10.65 35.87 -9.04
CA ARG A 428 10.72 36.90 -10.10
C ARG A 428 9.64 37.94 -9.86
#